data_AF-A0A6P8FUB0-F1
#
_entry.id   AF-A0A6P8FUB0-F1
#
_cell.length_a   1.000
_cell.length_b   1.000
_cell.length_c   1.000
_cell.angle_alpha   90.00
_cell.angle_beta   90.00
_cell.angle_gamma   90.00
#
_symmetry.space_group_name_H-M   'P 1'
#
loop_
_entity.id
_entity.type
_entity.pdbx_description
1 polymer ?
#
loop_
_entity_poly.entity_id
_entity_poly.type
_entity_poly.pdbx_seq_one_letter_code
_entity_poly.pdbx_strand_id
1 'polypeptide(L)'
;MDATVKPLRIPPEMAIYAEKHGIFDLLQSLLRNVVVDKPEDPIKYLIRMLKRGNTEVPRVILLGPPSSGKRTVAKALCERTQAIHITVSHILKEDPDFSGEAKQSQEKGEKIPTDLWIRMIQHRLSRIDCVCRGWVLEGIPRTRDEALCLQEAGIAPDYVVVLEAPDDVLIERSLGKEIDPETGDVYHLAFMRPESEKVIRRLQPPKELLSKEQVAKKLLLYHREAHGLLRTYGSWLHFINADQPHMDVSAQVLAYVLSRPRSSAPHTPRILLFGPPGSGKSLQARLLVQKYNIIEICSGELIKAVYADESSVGELLRPYLEAGQQVPDSIVLQILTMRLSRLDCTTRGWVLHGFPRDEDQAEQLRESNHIPSRVFFLDMTDDVAVERLCLRAIDPVTGERYHSLYRPAPSSEVQERLVFNPRDREAQVRDHLREYWAQMPTLQRFYPDAIHVNADQDPHTVFESIESRLVGRLPKTLMDVPAVKST
;
A
#
# COMPACT_ATOMS: atom_id res chain seq x y z
N MET A 1 -15.36 45.01 7.82
CA MET A 1 -14.03 44.37 7.90
C MET A 1 -13.91 43.47 6.70
N ASP A 2 -12.95 43.75 5.83
CA ASP A 2 -12.71 43.01 4.61
C ASP A 2 -12.36 41.55 4.93
N ALA A 3 -13.18 40.61 4.45
CA ALA A 3 -13.01 39.18 4.71
C ALA A 3 -11.70 38.65 4.10
N THR A 4 -11.08 39.39 3.17
CA THR A 4 -9.80 39.04 2.54
C THR A 4 -8.58 39.33 3.41
N VAL A 5 -8.72 40.12 4.49
CA VAL A 5 -7.62 40.53 5.37
C VAL A 5 -7.51 39.62 6.62
N LYS A 6 -8.53 38.81 6.91
CA LYS A 6 -8.43 37.82 7.99
C LYS A 6 -7.45 36.71 7.59
N PRO A 7 -6.43 36.40 8.41
CA PRO A 7 -5.57 35.26 8.15
C PRO A 7 -6.43 34.00 8.07
N LEU A 8 -6.30 33.25 6.98
CA LEU A 8 -6.98 31.98 6.79
C LEU A 8 -6.57 31.05 7.93
N ARG A 9 -7.50 30.80 8.88
CA ARG A 9 -7.31 29.78 9.89
C ARG A 9 -7.74 28.45 9.28
N ILE A 10 -6.76 27.60 8.94
CA ILE A 10 -7.02 26.21 8.60
C ILE A 10 -7.33 25.47 9.91
N PRO A 11 -8.55 24.95 10.11
CA PRO A 11 -8.88 24.21 11.31
C PRO A 11 -8.03 22.92 11.40
N PRO A 12 -7.55 22.51 12.58
CA PRO A 12 -6.80 21.27 12.74
C PRO A 12 -7.59 20.02 12.29
N GLU A 13 -8.92 20.10 12.30
CA GLU A 13 -9.83 19.04 11.84
C GLU A 13 -9.80 18.87 10.31
N MET A 14 -9.33 19.88 9.56
CA MET A 14 -9.30 19.85 8.08
C MET A 14 -8.44 18.70 7.56
N ALA A 15 -7.26 18.48 8.13
CA ALA A 15 -6.37 17.40 7.70
C ALA A 15 -7.00 16.03 7.95
N ILE A 16 -7.67 15.86 9.10
CA ILE A 16 -8.36 14.63 9.48
C ILE A 16 -9.51 14.34 8.51
N TYR A 17 -10.33 15.35 8.22
CA TYR A 17 -11.43 15.24 7.28
C TYR A 17 -10.92 14.95 5.85
N ALA A 18 -9.89 15.68 5.42
CA ALA A 18 -9.32 15.52 4.09
C ALA A 18 -8.69 14.14 3.88
N GLU A 19 -7.99 13.57 4.87
CA GLU A 19 -7.50 12.19 4.80
C GLU A 19 -8.64 11.17 4.81
N LYS A 20 -9.61 11.31 5.72
CA LYS A 20 -10.76 10.40 5.86
C LYS A 20 -11.56 10.27 4.55
N HIS A 21 -11.72 11.38 3.85
CA HIS A 21 -12.49 11.43 2.60
C HIS A 21 -11.60 11.37 1.34
N GLY A 22 -10.30 11.13 1.47
CA GLY A 22 -9.36 11.04 0.34
C GLY A 22 -9.25 12.33 -0.49
N ILE A 23 -9.52 13.49 0.13
CA ILE A 23 -9.55 14.80 -0.55
C ILE A 23 -8.16 15.18 -1.07
N PHE A 24 -7.10 14.90 -0.33
CA PHE A 24 -5.74 15.20 -0.80
C PHE A 24 -5.38 14.40 -2.05
N ASP A 25 -5.82 13.13 -2.14
CA ASP A 25 -5.62 12.30 -3.32
C ASP A 25 -6.46 12.76 -4.50
N LEU A 26 -7.72 13.11 -4.22
CA LEU A 26 -8.61 13.68 -5.22
C LEU A 26 -7.98 14.96 -5.79
N LEU A 27 -7.51 15.87 -4.94
CA LEU A 27 -6.86 17.10 -5.36
C LEU A 27 -5.58 16.83 -6.15
N GLN A 28 -4.73 15.91 -5.68
CA GLN A 28 -3.53 15.51 -6.41
C GLN A 28 -3.88 14.97 -7.81
N SER A 29 -4.90 14.11 -7.91
CA SER A 29 -5.37 13.54 -9.17
C SER A 29 -5.91 14.64 -10.09
N LEU A 30 -6.77 15.52 -9.58
CA LEU A 30 -7.32 16.65 -10.33
C LEU A 30 -6.24 17.57 -10.88
N LEU A 31 -5.28 17.99 -10.04
CA LEU A 31 -4.15 18.82 -10.44
C LEU A 31 -3.24 18.12 -11.46
N ARG A 32 -2.94 16.83 -11.23
CA ARG A 32 -2.17 16.01 -12.17
C ARG A 32 -2.82 16.02 -13.55
N ASN A 33 -4.12 15.74 -13.64
CA ASN A 33 -4.82 15.70 -14.91
C ASN A 33 -4.90 17.06 -15.60
N VAL A 34 -5.02 18.17 -14.85
CA VAL A 34 -4.95 19.53 -15.43
C VAL A 34 -3.58 19.82 -16.03
N VAL A 35 -2.50 19.43 -15.35
CA VAL A 35 -1.12 19.63 -15.84
C VAL A 35 -0.83 18.78 -17.07
N VAL A 36 -1.37 17.56 -17.12
CA VAL A 36 -1.20 16.61 -18.23
C VAL A 36 -2.03 17.05 -19.46
N ASP A 37 -3.33 17.27 -19.28
CA ASP A 37 -4.25 17.51 -20.39
C ASP A 37 -4.24 18.97 -20.89
N LYS A 38 -3.74 19.91 -20.07
CA LYS A 38 -3.64 21.35 -20.35
C LYS A 38 -4.92 21.92 -21.02
N PRO A 39 -6.10 21.76 -20.40
CA PRO A 39 -7.36 22.22 -20.99
C PRO A 39 -7.41 23.75 -21.10
N GLU A 40 -8.09 24.25 -22.14
CA GLU A 40 -8.31 25.70 -22.34
C GLU A 40 -9.07 26.35 -21.17
N ASP A 41 -10.04 25.63 -20.58
CA ASP A 41 -10.77 26.04 -19.38
C ASP A 41 -10.57 24.99 -18.27
N PRO A 42 -9.58 25.20 -17.38
CA PRO A 42 -9.27 24.28 -16.28
C PRO A 42 -10.43 24.09 -15.30
N ILE A 43 -11.22 25.13 -15.01
CA ILE A 43 -12.29 25.06 -14.01
C ILE A 43 -13.42 24.18 -14.53
N LYS A 44 -13.88 24.41 -15.76
CA LYS A 44 -14.93 23.59 -16.37
C LYS A 44 -14.49 22.14 -16.56
N TYR A 45 -13.21 21.93 -16.86
CA TYR A 45 -12.61 20.60 -16.93
C TYR A 45 -12.67 19.88 -15.58
N LEU A 46 -12.25 20.53 -14.49
CA LEU A 46 -12.32 20.00 -13.12
C LEU A 46 -13.76 19.65 -12.69
N ILE A 47 -14.72 20.54 -12.98
CA ILE A 47 -16.15 20.29 -12.70
C ILE A 47 -16.63 19.03 -13.42
N ARG A 48 -16.25 18.85 -14.69
CA ARG A 48 -16.61 17.66 -15.46
C ARG A 48 -15.99 16.40 -14.87
N MET A 49 -14.74 16.46 -14.42
CA MET A 49 -14.08 15.33 -13.76
C MET A 49 -14.79 14.92 -12.47
N LEU A 50 -15.11 15.88 -11.60
CA LEU A 50 -15.82 15.61 -10.34
C LEU A 50 -17.20 14.97 -10.57
N LYS A 51 -17.88 15.32 -11.66
CA LYS A 51 -19.17 14.74 -12.04
C LYS A 51 -19.10 13.29 -12.55
N ARG A 52 -17.90 12.77 -12.89
CA ARG A 52 -17.74 11.40 -13.44
C ARG A 52 -17.83 10.30 -12.37
N GLY A 53 -17.84 10.63 -11.09
CA GLY A 53 -18.10 9.69 -9.98
C GLY A 53 -16.96 8.74 -9.63
N ASN A 54 -16.11 8.34 -10.60
CA ASN A 54 -14.98 7.45 -10.36
C ASN A 54 -13.66 8.05 -10.87
N THR A 55 -12.78 8.46 -9.95
CA THR A 55 -11.44 9.00 -10.27
C THR A 55 -10.32 7.99 -10.02
N GLU A 56 -10.62 6.90 -9.32
CA GLU A 56 -9.69 5.82 -8.99
C GLU A 56 -9.92 4.63 -9.91
N VAL A 57 -9.51 4.77 -11.16
CA VAL A 57 -9.60 3.71 -12.16
C VAL A 57 -8.22 3.10 -12.39
N PRO A 58 -8.09 1.77 -12.50
CA PRO A 58 -6.80 1.13 -12.72
C PRO A 58 -6.25 1.47 -14.11
N ARG A 59 -5.02 1.96 -14.17
CA ARG A 59 -4.27 2.21 -15.40
C ARG A 59 -3.03 1.33 -15.41
N VAL A 60 -3.13 0.17 -16.05
CA VAL A 60 -2.12 -0.88 -15.93
C VAL A 60 -1.47 -1.13 -17.28
N ILE A 61 -0.14 -1.18 -17.30
CA ILE A 61 0.63 -1.71 -18.42
C ILE A 61 1.15 -3.10 -18.03
N LEU A 62 0.81 -4.11 -18.83
CA LEU A 62 1.26 -5.49 -18.63
C LEU A 62 2.29 -5.86 -19.71
N LEU A 63 3.54 -5.96 -19.29
CA LEU A 63 4.70 -6.31 -20.12
C LEU A 63 5.17 -7.73 -19.85
N GLY A 64 6.01 -8.23 -20.74
CA GLY A 64 6.64 -9.55 -20.61
C GLY A 64 6.88 -10.19 -21.98
N PRO A 65 7.70 -11.25 -22.03
CA PRO A 65 8.06 -11.93 -23.27
C PRO A 65 6.84 -12.64 -23.88
N PRO A 66 6.87 -12.96 -25.19
CA PRO A 66 5.82 -13.77 -25.82
C PRO A 66 5.58 -15.07 -25.03
N SER A 67 4.32 -15.50 -24.95
CA SER A 67 3.91 -16.72 -24.23
C SER A 67 4.05 -16.72 -22.69
N SER A 68 4.31 -15.56 -22.07
CA SER A 68 4.32 -15.42 -20.59
C SER A 68 2.95 -15.41 -19.92
N GLY A 69 1.86 -15.59 -20.67
CA GLY A 69 0.49 -15.58 -20.12
C GLY A 69 -0.15 -14.20 -19.95
N LYS A 70 0.43 -13.13 -20.53
CA LYS A 70 -0.10 -11.76 -20.46
C LYS A 70 -1.61 -11.66 -20.72
N ARG A 71 -2.11 -12.32 -21.77
CA ARG A 71 -3.53 -12.29 -22.12
C ARG A 71 -4.42 -12.86 -21.01
N THR A 72 -4.05 -14.01 -20.45
CA THR A 72 -4.81 -14.67 -19.38
C THR A 72 -4.84 -13.79 -18.14
N VAL A 73 -3.69 -13.25 -17.75
CA VAL A 73 -3.57 -12.32 -16.60
C VAL A 73 -4.37 -11.04 -16.84
N ALA A 74 -4.29 -10.44 -18.03
CA ALA A 74 -5.02 -9.22 -18.36
C ALA A 74 -6.53 -9.45 -18.32
N LYS A 75 -7.03 -10.58 -18.84
CA LYS A 75 -8.46 -10.94 -18.76
C LYS A 75 -8.92 -11.10 -17.31
N ALA A 76 -8.20 -11.90 -16.52
CA ALA A 76 -8.52 -12.11 -15.10
C ALA A 76 -8.52 -10.79 -14.30
N LEU A 77 -7.57 -9.90 -14.60
CA LEU A 77 -7.50 -8.57 -13.99
C LEU A 77 -8.69 -7.70 -14.40
N CYS A 78 -9.04 -7.66 -15.68
CA CYS A 78 -10.18 -6.91 -16.21
C CYS A 78 -11.52 -7.39 -15.65
N GLU A 79 -11.71 -8.70 -15.46
CA GLU A 79 -12.92 -9.27 -14.85
C GLU A 79 -13.12 -8.79 -13.41
N ARG A 80 -12.03 -8.78 -12.61
CA ARG A 80 -12.05 -8.38 -11.21
C ARG A 80 -12.15 -6.87 -11.01
N THR A 81 -11.51 -6.09 -11.89
CA THR A 81 -11.40 -4.63 -11.76
C THR A 81 -12.40 -3.87 -12.63
N GLN A 82 -13.11 -4.54 -13.52
CA GLN A 82 -13.99 -3.98 -14.56
C GLN A 82 -13.26 -3.08 -15.58
N ALA A 83 -11.93 -3.06 -15.58
CA ALA A 83 -11.11 -2.28 -16.50
C ALA A 83 -11.23 -2.79 -17.94
N ILE A 84 -11.04 -1.89 -18.92
CA ILE A 84 -11.09 -2.26 -20.33
C ILE A 84 -9.77 -2.93 -20.76
N HIS A 85 -9.87 -4.14 -21.33
CA HIS A 85 -8.73 -4.85 -21.88
C HIS A 85 -8.37 -4.31 -23.27
N ILE A 86 -7.23 -3.64 -23.39
CA ILE A 86 -6.78 -3.03 -24.63
C ILE A 86 -5.64 -3.85 -25.21
N THR A 87 -5.90 -4.41 -26.39
CA THR A 87 -4.91 -5.12 -27.20
C THR A 87 -4.68 -4.37 -28.50
N VAL A 88 -3.56 -4.65 -29.15
CA VAL A 88 -3.25 -4.11 -30.49
C VAL A 88 -4.37 -4.42 -31.47
N SER A 89 -4.92 -5.65 -31.42
CA SER A 89 -6.04 -6.06 -32.25
C SER A 89 -7.35 -5.32 -31.97
N HIS A 90 -7.60 -4.89 -30.73
CA HIS A 90 -8.80 -4.10 -30.40
C HIS A 90 -8.68 -2.69 -30.99
N ILE A 91 -7.54 -2.03 -30.82
CA ILE A 91 -7.29 -0.69 -31.37
C ILE A 91 -7.44 -0.68 -32.89
N LEU A 92 -6.88 -1.67 -33.59
CA LEU A 92 -6.97 -1.75 -35.05
C LEU A 92 -8.39 -2.06 -35.60
N LYS A 93 -9.25 -2.70 -34.80
CA LYS A 93 -10.61 -3.08 -35.22
C LYS A 93 -11.66 -2.00 -34.93
N GLU A 94 -11.48 -1.24 -33.85
CA GLU A 94 -12.51 -0.35 -33.30
C GLU A 94 -12.45 1.10 -33.81
N ASP A 95 -11.38 1.51 -34.49
CA ASP A 95 -11.18 2.89 -34.97
C ASP A 95 -11.24 2.98 -36.50
N PRO A 96 -12.42 3.26 -37.09
CA PRO A 96 -12.57 3.39 -38.53
C PRO A 96 -11.75 4.55 -39.11
N ASP A 97 -11.62 5.67 -38.38
CA ASP A 97 -10.96 6.91 -38.84
C ASP A 97 -9.45 6.74 -39.10
N PHE A 98 -8.76 5.93 -38.30
CA PHE A 98 -7.31 5.66 -38.46
C PHE A 98 -7.02 4.31 -39.11
N SER A 99 -8.05 3.46 -39.28
CA SER A 99 -7.88 2.12 -39.86
C SER A 99 -7.37 2.15 -41.31
N GLY A 100 -7.65 3.21 -42.08
CA GLY A 100 -7.21 3.33 -43.47
C GLY A 100 -5.69 3.40 -43.61
N GLU A 101 -5.04 4.33 -42.90
CA GLU A 101 -3.58 4.51 -42.93
C GLU A 101 -2.83 3.35 -42.27
N ALA A 102 -3.40 2.80 -41.18
CA ALA A 102 -2.84 1.64 -40.50
C ALA A 102 -2.92 0.37 -41.37
N LYS A 103 -4.04 0.15 -42.07
CA LYS A 103 -4.21 -0.96 -43.02
C LYS A 103 -3.28 -0.80 -44.23
N GLN A 104 -3.13 0.41 -44.76
CA GLN A 104 -2.22 0.68 -45.88
C GLN A 104 -0.75 0.41 -45.53
N SER A 105 -0.35 0.71 -44.28
CA SER A 105 0.99 0.39 -43.77
C SER A 105 1.17 -1.12 -43.54
N GLN A 106 0.14 -1.81 -43.06
CA GLN A 106 0.13 -3.26 -42.91
C GLN A 106 0.18 -4.00 -44.25
N GLU A 107 -0.53 -3.52 -45.26
CA GLU A 107 -0.54 -4.08 -46.62
C GLU A 107 0.84 -3.95 -47.29
N LYS A 108 1.60 -2.90 -46.95
CA LYS A 108 3.00 -2.72 -47.39
C LYS A 108 4.01 -3.52 -46.58
N GLY A 109 3.59 -4.20 -45.51
CA GLY A 109 4.48 -4.94 -44.60
C GLY A 109 5.37 -4.05 -43.72
N GLU A 110 5.07 -2.75 -43.64
CA GLU A 110 5.83 -1.78 -42.85
C GLU A 110 5.26 -1.67 -41.42
N LYS A 111 6.12 -1.32 -40.45
CA LYS A 111 5.66 -1.02 -39.08
C LYS A 111 4.85 0.27 -39.11
N ILE A 112 3.74 0.31 -38.36
CA ILE A 112 2.93 1.52 -38.19
C ILE A 112 3.85 2.62 -37.62
N PRO A 113 3.89 3.83 -38.22
CA PRO A 113 4.67 4.93 -37.69
C PRO A 113 4.31 5.20 -36.22
N THR A 114 5.33 5.41 -35.37
CA THR A 114 5.14 5.58 -33.93
C THR A 114 4.14 6.69 -33.62
N ASP A 115 4.22 7.84 -34.29
CA ASP A 115 3.30 8.96 -34.08
C ASP A 115 1.83 8.60 -34.34
N LEU A 116 1.56 7.87 -35.44
CA LEU A 116 0.23 7.41 -35.77
C LEU A 116 -0.26 6.40 -34.73
N TRP A 117 0.60 5.46 -34.34
CA TRP A 117 0.28 4.45 -33.33
C TRP A 117 -0.10 5.07 -31.97
N ILE A 118 0.65 6.08 -31.53
CA ILE A 118 0.39 6.78 -30.27
C ILE A 118 -0.93 7.56 -30.34
N ARG A 119 -1.24 8.21 -31.47
CA ARG A 119 -2.53 8.89 -31.68
C ARG A 119 -3.71 7.92 -31.62
N MET A 120 -3.59 6.73 -32.21
CA MET A 120 -4.62 5.68 -32.12
C MET A 120 -4.85 5.23 -30.68
N ILE A 121 -3.77 5.00 -29.92
CA ILE A 121 -3.87 4.64 -28.50
C ILE A 121 -4.55 5.77 -27.71
N GLN A 122 -4.09 7.02 -27.91
CA GLN A 122 -4.64 8.18 -27.23
C GLN A 122 -6.15 8.35 -27.50
N HIS A 123 -6.57 8.20 -28.77
CA HIS A 123 -7.98 8.25 -29.14
C HIS A 123 -8.77 7.14 -28.44
N ARG A 124 -8.28 5.90 -28.42
CA ARG A 124 -8.96 4.79 -27.74
C ARG A 124 -9.09 5.00 -26.23
N LEU A 125 -8.05 5.52 -25.59
CA LEU A 125 -8.00 5.80 -24.15
C LEU A 125 -8.87 7.00 -23.75
N SER A 126 -9.13 7.93 -24.68
CA SER A 126 -9.97 9.11 -24.45
C SER A 126 -11.48 8.79 -24.35
N ARG A 127 -11.90 7.59 -24.78
CA ARG A 127 -13.31 7.18 -24.75
C ARG A 127 -13.83 7.03 -23.30
N ILE A 128 -15.13 7.27 -23.13
CA ILE A 128 -15.79 7.33 -21.82
C ILE A 128 -15.65 6.01 -21.03
N ASP A 129 -15.65 4.87 -21.72
CA ASP A 129 -15.47 3.55 -21.11
C ASP A 129 -14.11 3.43 -20.42
N CYS A 130 -13.01 3.74 -21.12
CA CYS A 130 -11.65 3.71 -20.58
C CYS A 130 -11.44 4.77 -19.49
N VAL A 131 -12.06 5.94 -19.62
CA VAL A 131 -11.97 7.00 -18.62
C VAL A 131 -12.69 6.61 -17.32
N CYS A 132 -13.85 5.97 -17.39
CA CYS A 132 -14.68 5.64 -16.22
C CYS A 132 -14.32 4.30 -15.56
N ARG A 133 -13.78 3.34 -16.31
CA ARG A 133 -13.45 2.00 -15.81
C ARG A 133 -11.95 1.73 -15.72
N GLY A 134 -11.13 2.56 -16.36
CA GLY A 134 -9.69 2.31 -16.47
C GLY A 134 -9.37 1.37 -17.62
N TRP A 135 -8.08 1.06 -17.75
CA TRP A 135 -7.56 0.31 -18.88
C TRP A 135 -6.38 -0.58 -18.49
N VAL A 136 -6.27 -1.70 -19.18
CA VAL A 136 -5.13 -2.62 -19.11
C VAL A 136 -4.54 -2.75 -20.51
N LEU A 137 -3.33 -2.21 -20.72
CA LEU A 137 -2.59 -2.31 -21.97
C LEU A 137 -1.79 -3.62 -21.99
N GLU A 138 -2.17 -4.56 -22.86
CA GLU A 138 -1.48 -5.83 -23.04
C GLU A 138 -0.33 -5.68 -24.04
N GLY A 139 0.92 -5.77 -23.58
CA GLY A 139 2.11 -5.78 -24.45
C GLY A 139 2.30 -4.49 -25.25
N ILE A 140 1.81 -3.37 -24.73
CA ILE A 140 2.04 -2.01 -25.25
C ILE A 140 2.60 -1.21 -24.07
N PRO A 141 3.73 -0.49 -24.23
CA PRO A 141 4.58 -0.38 -25.41
C PRO A 141 5.48 -1.60 -25.66
N ARG A 142 6.01 -1.73 -26.89
CA ARG A 142 6.94 -2.80 -27.29
C ARG A 142 8.38 -2.36 -27.39
N THR A 143 8.62 -1.08 -27.64
CA THR A 143 9.96 -0.49 -27.79
C THR A 143 10.12 0.69 -26.84
N ARG A 144 11.38 1.08 -26.60
CA ARG A 144 11.72 2.27 -25.82
C ARG A 144 11.07 3.54 -26.40
N ASP A 145 11.09 3.69 -27.72
CA ASP A 145 10.58 4.88 -28.38
C ASP A 145 9.05 4.99 -28.21
N GLU A 146 8.32 3.88 -28.34
CA GLU A 146 6.87 3.85 -28.06
C GLU A 146 6.58 4.25 -26.60
N ALA A 147 7.38 3.76 -25.64
CA ALA A 147 7.23 4.13 -24.23
C ALA A 147 7.44 5.63 -23.99
N LEU A 148 8.47 6.22 -24.59
CA LEU A 148 8.75 7.65 -24.45
C LEU A 148 7.62 8.49 -25.06
N CYS A 149 7.15 8.15 -26.26
CA CYS A 149 6.05 8.90 -26.90
C CYS A 149 4.73 8.75 -26.14
N LEU A 150 4.44 7.59 -25.52
CA LEU A 150 3.27 7.44 -24.65
C LEU A 150 3.35 8.37 -23.44
N GLN A 151 4.53 8.49 -22.82
CA GLN A 151 4.75 9.39 -21.68
C GLN A 151 4.61 10.86 -22.10
N GLU A 152 5.17 11.25 -23.25
CA GLU A 152 5.03 12.59 -23.82
C GLU A 152 3.58 12.95 -24.15
N ALA A 153 2.79 11.97 -24.61
CA ALA A 153 1.36 12.11 -24.85
C ALA A 153 0.51 12.17 -23.57
N GLY A 154 1.14 12.09 -22.38
CA GLY A 154 0.44 12.16 -21.09
C GLY A 154 -0.20 10.83 -20.65
N ILE A 155 0.07 9.73 -21.35
CA ILE A 155 -0.45 8.40 -21.01
C ILE A 155 0.45 7.79 -19.94
N ALA A 156 0.16 8.13 -18.69
CA ALA A 156 0.87 7.60 -17.53
C ALA A 156 0.10 6.44 -16.87
N PRO A 157 0.68 5.24 -16.77
CA PRO A 157 0.10 4.15 -15.98
C PRO A 157 0.28 4.40 -14.48
N ASP A 158 -0.63 3.85 -13.68
CA ASP A 158 -0.46 3.75 -12.22
C ASP A 158 0.36 2.51 -11.85
N TYR A 159 0.36 1.47 -12.70
CA TYR A 159 1.06 0.21 -12.47
C TYR A 159 1.74 -0.29 -13.75
N VAL A 160 2.99 -0.74 -13.63
CA VAL A 160 3.70 -1.44 -14.70
C VAL A 160 4.16 -2.80 -14.21
N VAL A 161 3.50 -3.85 -14.71
CA VAL A 161 3.78 -5.23 -14.29
C VAL A 161 4.52 -5.95 -15.40
N VAL A 162 5.61 -6.63 -15.04
CA VAL A 162 6.44 -7.40 -15.97
C VAL A 162 6.38 -8.86 -15.58
N LEU A 163 5.84 -9.68 -16.49
CA LEU A 163 5.86 -11.13 -16.34
C LEU A 163 7.18 -11.68 -16.85
N GLU A 164 7.90 -12.45 -16.05
CA GLU A 164 9.19 -13.05 -16.41
C GLU A 164 9.15 -14.58 -16.28
N ALA A 165 9.68 -15.29 -17.28
CA ALA A 165 9.88 -16.73 -17.19
C ALA A 165 11.09 -17.13 -18.05
N PRO A 166 11.73 -18.28 -17.77
CA PRO A 166 12.82 -18.79 -18.60
C PRO A 166 12.39 -19.02 -20.05
N ASP A 167 13.28 -18.75 -21.01
CA ASP A 167 13.00 -18.89 -22.44
C ASP A 167 12.56 -20.31 -22.82
N ASP A 168 13.15 -21.34 -22.20
CA ASP A 168 12.80 -22.74 -22.45
C ASP A 168 11.33 -23.03 -22.13
N VAL A 169 10.84 -22.51 -20.99
CA VAL A 169 9.45 -22.62 -20.55
C VAL A 169 8.52 -21.87 -21.49
N LEU A 170 8.92 -20.68 -21.94
CA LEU A 170 8.12 -19.86 -22.87
C LEU A 170 8.00 -20.50 -24.26
N ILE A 171 9.07 -21.15 -24.71
CA ILE A 171 9.09 -21.91 -25.96
C ILE A 171 8.14 -23.09 -25.85
N GLU A 172 8.22 -23.88 -24.78
CA GLU A 172 7.34 -25.03 -24.55
C GLU A 172 5.86 -24.61 -24.53
N ARG A 173 5.54 -23.55 -23.76
CA ARG A 173 4.19 -22.97 -23.70
C ARG A 173 3.69 -22.47 -25.04
N SER A 174 4.58 -21.98 -25.90
CA SER A 174 4.20 -21.53 -27.25
C SER A 174 3.86 -22.68 -28.19
N LEU A 175 4.51 -23.83 -28.02
CA LEU A 175 4.32 -25.02 -28.87
C LEU A 175 3.04 -25.76 -28.51
N GLY A 176 2.72 -25.88 -27.22
CA GLY A 176 1.50 -26.52 -26.73
C GLY A 176 0.29 -25.60 -26.60
N LYS A 177 0.33 -24.42 -27.23
CA LYS A 177 -0.73 -23.43 -27.16
C LYS A 177 -1.96 -23.86 -27.98
N GLU A 178 -3.12 -23.92 -27.34
CA GLU A 178 -4.40 -24.14 -27.99
C GLU A 178 -5.32 -22.93 -27.78
N ILE A 179 -6.19 -22.65 -28.75
CA ILE A 179 -7.11 -21.50 -28.71
C ILE A 179 -8.54 -22.01 -28.84
N ASP A 180 -9.43 -21.49 -27.99
CA ASP A 180 -10.87 -21.66 -28.16
C ASP A 180 -11.38 -20.71 -29.26
N PRO A 181 -11.93 -21.22 -30.37
CA PRO A 181 -12.41 -20.38 -31.47
C PRO A 181 -13.62 -19.50 -31.10
N GLU A 182 -14.40 -19.85 -30.05
CA GLU A 182 -15.56 -19.06 -29.63
C GLU A 182 -15.18 -17.90 -28.69
N THR A 183 -14.36 -18.19 -27.67
CA THR A 183 -14.01 -17.18 -26.64
C THR A 183 -12.69 -16.47 -26.93
N GLY A 184 -11.86 -17.02 -27.82
CA GLY A 184 -10.49 -16.57 -28.08
C GLY A 184 -9.55 -16.79 -26.90
N ASP A 185 -9.94 -17.61 -25.91
CA ASP A 185 -9.12 -17.98 -24.77
C ASP A 185 -7.99 -18.91 -25.17
N VAL A 186 -6.89 -18.78 -24.44
CA VAL A 186 -5.67 -19.56 -24.67
C VAL A 186 -5.57 -20.61 -23.59
N TYR A 187 -5.45 -21.87 -24.01
CA TYR A 187 -5.33 -23.03 -23.14
C TYR A 187 -4.05 -23.80 -23.43
N HIS A 188 -3.69 -24.68 -22.50
CA HIS A 188 -2.61 -25.63 -22.66
C HIS A 188 -2.99 -26.92 -21.93
N LEU A 189 -3.04 -28.05 -22.63
CA LEU A 189 -3.57 -29.31 -22.07
C LEU A 189 -2.88 -29.74 -20.76
N ALA A 190 -1.58 -29.45 -20.61
CA ALA A 190 -0.82 -29.74 -19.38
C ALA A 190 -0.93 -28.67 -18.27
N PHE A 191 -0.93 -27.37 -18.61
CA PHE A 191 -0.71 -26.28 -17.65
C PHE A 191 -1.96 -25.43 -17.38
N MET A 192 -2.94 -25.48 -18.28
CA MET A 192 -4.18 -24.70 -18.23
C MET A 192 -5.25 -25.46 -19.01
N ARG A 193 -5.73 -26.56 -18.43
CA ARG A 193 -6.77 -27.39 -19.02
C ARG A 193 -8.15 -26.74 -18.75
N PRO A 194 -9.04 -26.61 -19.74
CA PRO A 194 -10.39 -26.14 -19.51
C PRO A 194 -11.15 -27.08 -18.56
N GLU A 195 -12.01 -26.52 -17.69
CA GLU A 195 -12.88 -27.31 -16.81
C GLU A 195 -14.00 -28.02 -17.58
N SER A 196 -14.46 -27.43 -18.69
CA SER A 196 -15.56 -27.98 -19.48
C SER A 196 -15.07 -28.92 -20.58
N GLU A 197 -15.59 -30.14 -20.60
CA GLU A 197 -15.36 -31.14 -21.65
C GLU A 197 -15.75 -30.63 -23.05
N LYS A 198 -16.74 -29.72 -23.14
CA LYS A 198 -17.16 -29.11 -24.40
C LYS A 198 -16.08 -28.19 -24.97
N VAL A 199 -15.41 -27.43 -24.09
CA VAL A 199 -14.32 -26.53 -24.48
C VAL A 199 -13.13 -27.35 -24.97
N ILE A 200 -12.75 -28.42 -24.25
CA ILE A 200 -11.66 -29.33 -24.65
C ILE A 200 -11.87 -29.85 -26.08
N ARG A 201 -13.08 -30.28 -26.42
CA ARG A 201 -13.38 -30.85 -27.75
C ARG A 201 -13.32 -29.83 -28.90
N ARG A 202 -13.42 -28.53 -28.63
CA ARG A 202 -13.41 -27.46 -29.65
C ARG A 202 -12.08 -26.70 -29.72
N LEU A 203 -11.13 -27.00 -28.84
CA LEU A 203 -9.81 -26.39 -28.88
C LEU A 203 -9.13 -26.67 -30.23
N GLN A 204 -8.53 -25.64 -30.80
CA GLN A 204 -7.79 -25.74 -32.05
C GLN A 204 -6.39 -25.16 -31.87
N PRO A 205 -5.38 -25.72 -32.55
CA PRO A 205 -4.09 -25.06 -32.64
C PRO A 205 -4.27 -23.68 -33.32
N PRO A 206 -3.46 -22.67 -32.95
CA PRO A 206 -3.46 -21.38 -33.62
C PRO A 206 -3.32 -21.52 -35.14
N LYS A 207 -3.97 -20.63 -35.90
CA LYS A 207 -3.94 -20.61 -37.38
C LYS A 207 -2.51 -20.62 -37.96
N GLU A 208 -1.54 -20.08 -37.21
CA GLU A 208 -0.11 -20.17 -37.49
C GLU A 208 0.59 -20.68 -36.24
N LEU A 209 0.88 -21.99 -36.19
CA LEU A 209 1.74 -22.55 -35.14
C LEU A 209 3.19 -22.17 -35.45
N LEU A 210 3.80 -21.38 -34.57
CA LEU A 210 5.17 -20.92 -34.76
C LEU A 210 6.16 -22.07 -34.50
N SER A 211 7.16 -22.20 -35.35
CA SER A 211 8.25 -23.15 -35.09
C SER A 211 9.09 -22.70 -33.90
N LYS A 212 9.79 -23.64 -33.25
CA LYS A 212 10.72 -23.34 -32.13
C LYS A 212 11.69 -22.20 -32.48
N GLU A 213 12.21 -22.19 -33.70
CA GLU A 213 13.12 -21.16 -34.21
C GLU A 213 12.45 -19.79 -34.36
N GLN A 214 11.20 -19.75 -34.82
CA GLN A 214 10.44 -18.50 -34.93
C GLN A 214 10.10 -17.90 -33.56
N VAL A 215 9.76 -18.75 -32.58
CA VAL A 215 9.54 -18.32 -31.19
C VAL A 215 10.83 -17.78 -30.59
N ALA A 216 11.95 -18.48 -30.78
CA ALA A 216 13.27 -18.02 -30.33
C ALA A 216 13.67 -16.68 -30.96
N LYS A 217 13.40 -16.46 -32.27
CA LYS A 217 13.63 -15.16 -32.92
C LYS A 217 12.79 -14.03 -32.30
N LYS A 218 11.54 -14.31 -31.92
CA LYS A 218 10.66 -13.33 -31.24
C LYS A 218 11.13 -13.03 -29.83
N LEU A 219 11.57 -14.04 -29.08
CA LEU A 219 12.16 -13.86 -27.74
C LEU A 219 13.44 -13.03 -27.82
N LEU A 220 14.32 -13.32 -28.77
CA LEU A 220 15.55 -12.56 -28.98
C LEU A 220 15.27 -11.10 -29.34
N LEU A 221 14.28 -10.83 -30.19
CA LEU A 221 13.85 -9.46 -30.51
C LEU A 221 13.26 -8.75 -29.29
N TYR A 222 12.47 -9.46 -28.47
CA TYR A 222 11.98 -8.93 -27.21
C TYR A 222 13.13 -8.56 -26.28
N HIS A 223 14.08 -9.47 -26.02
CA HIS A 223 15.19 -9.22 -25.10
C HIS A 223 16.08 -8.04 -25.51
N ARG A 224 16.24 -7.81 -26.83
CA ARG A 224 16.95 -6.63 -27.37
C ARG A 224 16.28 -5.31 -26.98
N GLU A 225 14.95 -5.25 -27.09
CA GLU A 225 14.18 -4.04 -26.82
C GLU A 225 13.83 -3.89 -25.33
N ALA A 226 13.64 -5.02 -24.63
CA ALA A 226 13.16 -5.09 -23.26
C ALA A 226 14.05 -4.31 -22.31
N HIS A 227 15.37 -4.42 -22.43
CA HIS A 227 16.28 -3.68 -21.56
C HIS A 227 16.09 -2.15 -21.68
N GLY A 228 15.91 -1.64 -22.91
CA GLY A 228 15.64 -0.22 -23.15
C GLY A 228 14.28 0.21 -22.64
N LEU A 229 13.25 -0.63 -22.86
CA LEU A 229 11.87 -0.42 -22.44
C LEU A 229 11.68 -0.45 -20.92
N LEU A 230 12.28 -1.41 -20.23
CA LEU A 230 12.15 -1.53 -18.78
C LEU A 230 12.83 -0.34 -18.09
N ARG A 231 13.97 0.11 -18.61
CA ARG A 231 14.68 1.28 -18.08
C ARG A 231 13.85 2.57 -18.14
N THR A 232 12.90 2.72 -19.06
CA THR A 232 12.06 3.94 -19.14
C THR A 232 11.06 4.07 -18.01
N TYR A 233 10.65 2.96 -17.39
CA TYR A 233 9.69 2.97 -16.29
C TYR A 233 10.35 2.92 -14.90
N GLY A 234 11.64 2.56 -14.83
CA GLY A 234 12.47 2.68 -13.63
C GLY A 234 11.84 2.02 -12.40
N SER A 235 11.61 2.79 -11.34
CA SER A 235 11.08 2.31 -10.05
C SER A 235 9.59 1.93 -10.08
N TRP A 236 8.88 2.10 -11.19
CA TRP A 236 7.47 1.71 -11.31
C TRP A 236 7.28 0.26 -11.77
N LEU A 237 8.36 -0.42 -12.13
CA LEU A 237 8.32 -1.82 -12.54
C LEU A 237 8.10 -2.75 -11.35
N HIS A 238 7.15 -3.67 -11.51
CA HIS A 238 6.97 -4.79 -10.62
C HIS A 238 7.11 -6.10 -11.38
N PHE A 239 8.13 -6.88 -11.03
CA PHE A 239 8.44 -8.15 -11.66
C PHE A 239 7.70 -9.29 -10.96
N ILE A 240 7.04 -10.14 -11.76
CA ILE A 240 6.32 -11.31 -11.28
C ILE A 240 6.82 -12.52 -12.07
N ASN A 241 7.22 -13.57 -11.35
CA ASN A 241 7.57 -14.84 -11.95
C ASN A 241 6.33 -15.45 -12.63
N ALA A 242 6.41 -15.73 -13.92
CA ALA A 242 5.37 -16.38 -14.69
C ALA A 242 5.59 -17.89 -14.82
N ASP A 243 6.70 -18.44 -14.32
CA ASP A 243 6.96 -19.87 -14.21
C ASP A 243 6.27 -20.48 -12.97
N GLN A 244 4.96 -20.24 -12.88
CA GLN A 244 4.07 -20.75 -11.84
C GLN A 244 2.66 -20.90 -12.43
N PRO A 245 1.71 -21.55 -11.73
CA PRO A 245 0.33 -21.66 -12.19
C PRO A 245 -0.31 -20.30 -12.47
N HIS A 246 -1.12 -20.22 -13.52
CA HIS A 246 -1.72 -18.96 -13.97
C HIS A 246 -2.61 -18.27 -12.92
N MET A 247 -3.22 -19.03 -12.03
CA MET A 247 -4.02 -18.51 -10.92
C MET A 247 -3.16 -17.75 -9.91
N ASP A 248 -1.97 -18.27 -9.58
CA ASP A 248 -1.04 -17.63 -8.66
C ASP A 248 -0.45 -16.35 -9.25
N VAL A 249 -0.06 -16.39 -10.54
CA VAL A 249 0.39 -15.19 -11.27
C VAL A 249 -0.72 -14.12 -11.25
N SER A 250 -1.95 -14.51 -11.60
CA SER A 250 -3.09 -13.58 -11.66
C SER A 250 -3.43 -13.01 -10.28
N ALA A 251 -3.34 -13.81 -9.22
CA ALA A 251 -3.56 -13.38 -7.85
C ALA A 251 -2.48 -12.39 -7.38
N GLN A 252 -1.21 -12.63 -7.70
CA GLN A 252 -0.10 -11.72 -7.37
C GLN A 252 -0.25 -10.37 -8.11
N VAL A 253 -0.56 -10.41 -9.41
CA VAL A 253 -0.82 -9.20 -10.21
C VAL A 253 -2.01 -8.44 -9.65
N LEU A 254 -3.10 -9.12 -9.33
CA LEU A 254 -4.30 -8.51 -8.76
C LEU A 254 -4.00 -7.90 -7.38
N ALA A 255 -3.29 -8.61 -6.51
CA ALA A 255 -2.89 -8.09 -5.21
C ALA A 255 -2.03 -6.82 -5.35
N TYR A 256 -1.11 -6.79 -6.31
CA TYR A 256 -0.29 -5.62 -6.59
C TYR A 256 -1.12 -4.43 -7.12
N VAL A 257 -2.00 -4.65 -8.10
CA VAL A 257 -2.85 -3.59 -8.66
C VAL A 257 -3.88 -3.09 -7.63
N LEU A 258 -4.33 -3.95 -6.72
CA LEU A 258 -5.18 -3.55 -5.60
C LEU A 258 -4.39 -2.87 -4.48
N SER A 259 -3.10 -3.15 -4.36
CA SER A 259 -2.18 -2.43 -3.46
C SER A 259 -1.94 -1.03 -4.03
N ARG A 260 -2.71 -0.06 -3.56
CA ARG A 260 -2.66 1.33 -4.05
C ARG A 260 -1.22 1.87 -4.03
N PRO A 261 -0.75 2.54 -5.11
CA PRO A 261 0.57 3.11 -5.14
C PRO A 261 0.70 4.18 -4.06
N ARG A 262 1.95 4.43 -3.65
CA ARG A 262 2.24 5.51 -2.70
C ARG A 262 1.74 6.82 -3.29
N SER A 263 0.84 7.48 -2.57
CA SER A 263 0.40 8.82 -2.91
C SER A 263 1.40 9.83 -2.37
N SER A 264 1.66 10.88 -3.13
CA SER A 264 2.45 12.04 -2.66
C SER A 264 1.58 13.06 -1.94
N ALA A 265 0.27 12.79 -1.82
CA ALA A 265 -0.63 13.56 -1.00
C ALA A 265 -0.09 13.65 0.44
N PRO A 266 -0.13 14.83 1.08
CA PRO A 266 0.31 14.98 2.46
C PRO A 266 -0.53 14.04 3.34
N HIS A 267 0.15 13.10 4.00
CA HIS A 267 -0.43 12.24 5.01
C HIS A 267 0.36 12.44 6.29
N THR A 268 -0.36 12.74 7.36
CA THR A 268 0.22 12.94 8.67
C THR A 268 0.24 11.58 9.38
N PRO A 269 1.41 10.98 9.64
CA PRO A 269 1.50 9.65 10.24
C PRO A 269 0.92 9.67 11.66
N ARG A 270 -0.10 8.83 11.87
CA ARG A 270 -0.77 8.64 13.17
C ARG A 270 -0.72 7.16 13.51
N ILE A 271 0.17 6.79 14.41
CA ILE A 271 0.56 5.40 14.64
C ILE A 271 0.13 4.99 16.05
N LEU A 272 -0.56 3.86 16.18
CA LEU A 272 -0.73 3.18 17.46
C LEU A 272 0.22 1.99 17.52
N LEU A 273 0.95 1.87 18.64
CA LEU A 273 1.79 0.72 18.94
C LEU A 273 1.22 -0.04 20.15
N PHE A 274 0.70 -1.22 19.89
CA PHE A 274 0.32 -2.22 20.89
C PHE A 274 1.39 -3.29 21.04
N GLY A 275 1.32 -4.04 22.13
CA GLY A 275 2.25 -5.12 22.42
C GLY A 275 2.38 -5.36 23.93
N PRO A 276 2.76 -6.56 24.37
CA PRO A 276 2.93 -6.88 25.77
C PRO A 276 4.09 -6.08 26.40
N PRO A 277 4.13 -5.94 27.74
CA PRO A 277 5.30 -5.40 28.44
C PRO A 277 6.60 -6.08 27.94
N GLY A 278 7.66 -5.31 27.68
CA GLY A 278 8.92 -5.86 27.16
C GLY A 278 9.05 -5.91 25.62
N SER A 279 7.97 -5.69 24.86
CA SER A 279 7.99 -5.79 23.38
C SER A 279 8.74 -4.67 22.65
N GLY A 280 9.32 -3.71 23.38
CA GLY A 280 10.09 -2.63 22.76
C GLY A 280 9.26 -1.47 22.19
N LYS A 281 7.94 -1.37 22.46
CA LYS A 281 7.06 -0.26 22.00
C LYS A 281 7.70 1.12 22.09
N SER A 282 8.24 1.48 23.26
CA SER A 282 8.86 2.80 23.48
C SER A 282 10.14 2.99 22.68
N LEU A 283 10.92 1.91 22.48
CA LEU A 283 12.11 1.96 21.63
C LEU A 283 11.71 2.20 20.17
N GLN A 284 10.73 1.45 19.67
CA GLN A 284 10.20 1.60 18.31
C GLN A 284 9.60 2.99 18.08
N ALA A 285 8.85 3.53 19.06
CA ALA A 285 8.33 4.89 19.02
C ALA A 285 9.45 5.94 18.87
N ARG A 286 10.53 5.82 19.66
CA ARG A 286 11.69 6.73 19.58
C ARG A 286 12.43 6.62 18.26
N LEU A 287 12.60 5.42 17.71
CA LEU A 287 13.21 5.23 16.38
C LEU A 287 12.36 5.90 15.30
N LEU A 288 11.02 5.80 15.38
CA LEU A 288 10.11 6.49 14.46
C LEU A 288 10.21 8.01 14.59
N VAL A 289 10.29 8.54 15.82
CA VAL A 289 10.49 9.98 16.10
C VAL A 289 11.80 10.47 15.49
N GLN A 290 12.90 9.74 15.69
CA GLN A 290 14.20 10.11 15.17
C GLN A 290 14.24 10.13 13.64
N LYS A 291 13.62 9.13 12.98
CA LYS A 291 13.66 9.00 11.52
C LYS A 291 12.67 9.91 10.80
N TYR A 292 11.46 10.07 11.35
CA TYR A 292 10.35 10.75 10.69
C TYR A 292 9.92 12.06 11.34
N ASN A 293 10.58 12.49 12.42
CA ASN A 293 10.28 13.72 13.16
C ASN A 293 8.81 13.81 13.64
N ILE A 294 8.20 12.67 13.95
CA ILE A 294 6.85 12.57 14.51
C ILE A 294 6.87 12.76 16.03
N ILE A 295 5.73 13.04 16.65
CA ILE A 295 5.63 13.24 18.10
C ILE A 295 5.42 11.90 18.82
N GLU A 296 6.28 11.58 19.79
CA GLU A 296 6.00 10.49 20.75
C GLU A 296 4.95 10.93 21.77
N ILE A 297 3.93 10.09 21.96
CA ILE A 297 2.94 10.23 23.02
C ILE A 297 2.91 8.91 23.79
N CYS A 298 3.49 8.92 24.98
CA CYS A 298 3.35 7.83 25.93
C CYS A 298 2.35 8.25 27.01
N SER A 299 1.23 7.54 27.17
CA SER A 299 0.20 7.91 28.16
C SER A 299 0.77 8.03 29.58
N GLY A 300 1.61 7.08 30.00
CA GLY A 300 2.21 7.07 31.32
C GLY A 300 3.22 8.20 31.56
N GLU A 301 4.01 8.57 30.55
CA GLU A 301 4.93 9.72 30.66
C GLU A 301 4.17 11.05 30.60
N LEU A 302 3.11 11.11 29.80
CA LEU A 302 2.25 12.29 29.69
C LEU A 302 1.52 12.58 31.01
N ILE A 303 0.98 11.56 31.68
CA ILE A 303 0.36 11.73 33.01
C ILE A 303 1.37 12.24 34.03
N LYS A 304 2.60 11.70 34.03
CA LYS A 304 3.68 12.17 34.92
C LYS A 304 4.07 13.62 34.63
N ALA A 305 4.17 13.99 33.36
CA ALA A 305 4.49 15.35 32.95
C ALA A 305 3.39 16.33 33.40
N VAL A 306 2.10 15.98 33.24
CA VAL A 306 0.98 16.82 33.68
C VAL A 306 0.87 16.89 35.20
N TYR A 307 1.23 15.83 35.93
CA TYR A 307 1.30 15.87 37.40
C TYR A 307 2.41 16.79 37.91
N ALA A 308 3.55 16.82 37.23
CA ALA A 308 4.65 17.73 37.54
C ALA A 308 4.34 19.18 37.15
N ASP A 309 3.40 19.39 36.24
CA ASP A 309 2.88 20.70 35.85
C ASP A 309 1.79 21.13 36.83
N GLU A 310 1.89 22.32 37.43
CA GLU A 310 0.91 22.85 38.40
C GLU A 310 -0.40 23.33 37.72
N SER A 311 -0.81 22.61 36.68
CA SER A 311 -2.01 22.87 35.90
C SER A 311 -3.28 22.42 36.66
N SER A 312 -4.43 22.97 36.28
CA SER A 312 -5.72 22.55 36.85
C SER A 312 -6.02 21.06 36.67
N VAL A 313 -5.50 20.45 35.59
CA VAL A 313 -5.62 19.01 35.35
C VAL A 313 -4.63 18.21 36.22
N GLY A 314 -3.44 18.76 36.48
CA GLY A 314 -2.45 18.19 37.41
C GLY A 314 -2.98 18.09 38.84
N GLU A 315 -3.70 19.11 39.31
CA GLU A 315 -4.40 19.11 40.60
C GLU A 315 -5.45 17.99 40.70
N LEU A 316 -6.18 17.71 39.61
CA LEU A 316 -7.14 16.60 39.56
C LEU A 316 -6.46 15.21 39.62
N LEU A 317 -5.20 15.10 39.16
CA LEU A 317 -4.44 13.84 39.19
C LEU A 317 -3.86 13.53 40.58
N ARG A 318 -3.53 14.57 41.35
CA ARG A 318 -2.81 14.47 42.63
C ARG A 318 -3.39 13.42 43.60
N PRO A 319 -4.69 13.41 43.92
CA PRO A 319 -5.24 12.43 44.87
C PRO A 319 -5.08 10.99 44.39
N TYR A 320 -5.19 10.72 43.09
CA TYR A 320 -5.07 9.37 42.54
C TYR A 320 -3.62 8.88 42.54
N LEU A 321 -2.68 9.73 42.14
CA LEU A 321 -1.27 9.36 42.06
C LEU A 321 -0.64 9.19 43.45
N GLU A 322 -0.97 10.07 44.41
CA GLU A 322 -0.50 9.95 45.80
C GLU A 322 -1.08 8.73 46.51
N ALA A 323 -2.34 8.36 46.20
CA ALA A 323 -2.97 7.15 46.73
C ALA A 323 -2.57 5.87 45.99
N GLY A 324 -1.77 5.95 44.92
CA GLY A 324 -1.41 4.81 44.08
C GLY A 324 -2.60 4.18 43.33
N GLN A 325 -3.69 4.92 43.16
CA GLN A 325 -4.90 4.48 42.48
C GLN A 325 -4.80 4.67 40.97
N GLN A 326 -5.58 3.88 40.21
CA GLN A 326 -5.70 4.06 38.77
C GLN A 326 -6.42 5.37 38.47
N VAL A 327 -5.85 6.16 37.56
CA VAL A 327 -6.46 7.41 37.10
C VAL A 327 -7.70 7.08 36.26
N PRO A 328 -8.85 7.74 36.51
CA PRO A 328 -10.05 7.57 35.70
C PRO A 328 -9.83 7.83 34.21
N ASP A 329 -10.42 6.99 33.34
CA ASP A 329 -10.22 7.07 31.89
C ASP A 329 -10.63 8.41 31.30
N SER A 330 -11.68 9.05 31.84
CA SER A 330 -12.12 10.38 31.41
C SER A 330 -11.04 11.46 31.56
N ILE A 331 -10.25 11.40 32.64
CA ILE A 331 -9.13 12.32 32.89
C ILE A 331 -7.97 11.99 31.95
N VAL A 332 -7.67 10.69 31.75
CA VAL A 332 -6.63 10.25 30.82
C VAL A 332 -6.95 10.70 29.39
N LEU A 333 -8.20 10.55 28.94
CA LEU A 333 -8.67 10.98 27.63
C LEU A 333 -8.58 12.50 27.48
N GLN A 334 -8.94 13.27 28.51
CA GLN A 334 -8.82 14.73 28.48
C GLN A 334 -7.37 15.18 28.26
N ILE A 335 -6.43 14.58 29.00
CA ILE A 335 -4.99 14.86 28.90
C ILE A 335 -4.47 14.49 27.50
N LEU A 336 -4.83 13.30 27.00
CA LEU A 336 -4.43 12.84 25.68
C LEU A 336 -4.97 13.74 24.57
N THR A 337 -6.26 14.08 24.61
CA THR A 337 -6.93 14.94 23.62
C THR A 337 -6.27 16.32 23.56
N MET A 338 -5.96 16.91 24.73
CA MET A 338 -5.22 18.18 24.81
C MET A 338 -3.84 18.08 24.16
N ARG A 339 -3.10 16.98 24.37
CA ARG A 339 -1.77 16.78 23.78
C ARG A 339 -1.82 16.53 22.27
N LEU A 340 -2.78 15.70 21.83
CA LEU A 340 -2.99 15.32 20.43
C LEU A 340 -3.48 16.49 19.57
N SER A 341 -4.20 17.44 20.17
CA SER A 341 -4.73 18.64 19.49
C SER A 341 -3.69 19.75 19.28
N ARG A 342 -2.47 19.62 19.82
CA ARG A 342 -1.41 20.62 19.62
C ARG A 342 -0.93 20.63 18.17
N LEU A 343 -0.52 21.82 17.71
CA LEU A 343 -0.13 22.06 16.32
C LEU A 343 1.01 21.13 15.83
N ASP A 344 1.92 20.76 16.72
CA ASP A 344 3.01 19.84 16.39
C ASP A 344 2.51 18.43 16.08
N CYS A 345 1.56 17.91 16.86
CA CYS A 345 0.92 16.61 16.62
C CYS A 345 0.08 16.60 15.33
N THR A 346 -0.62 17.70 15.03
CA THR A 346 -1.48 17.78 13.85
C THR A 346 -0.70 18.00 12.55
N THR A 347 0.48 18.62 12.60
CA THR A 347 1.30 18.90 11.42
C THR A 347 2.39 17.86 11.16
N ARG A 348 3.03 17.34 12.22
CA ARG A 348 4.09 16.32 12.09
C ARG A 348 3.59 14.90 12.26
N GLY A 349 2.45 14.72 12.91
CA GLY A 349 1.92 13.42 13.27
C GLY A 349 2.42 12.93 14.61
N TRP A 350 1.94 11.75 15.00
CA TRP A 350 2.18 11.19 16.32
C TRP A 350 2.28 9.68 16.29
N VAL A 351 3.07 9.15 17.22
CA VAL A 351 3.09 7.74 17.61
C VAL A 351 2.63 7.64 19.06
N LEU A 352 1.51 6.96 19.27
CA LEU A 352 0.89 6.78 20.57
C LEU A 352 1.10 5.33 21.03
N HIS A 353 1.59 5.18 22.26
CA HIS A 353 1.70 3.89 22.94
C HIS A 353 1.30 3.99 24.42
N GLY A 354 0.87 2.85 24.97
CA GLY A 354 0.37 2.77 26.35
C GLY A 354 -1.09 3.20 26.55
N PHE A 355 -1.77 3.58 25.47
CA PHE A 355 -3.22 3.83 25.38
C PHE A 355 -3.68 3.57 23.94
N PRO A 356 -4.87 3.01 23.70
CA PRO A 356 -5.80 2.43 24.69
C PRO A 356 -5.27 1.11 25.28
N ARG A 357 -5.89 0.60 26.34
CA ARG A 357 -5.56 -0.69 26.98
C ARG A 357 -6.70 -1.70 26.92
N ASP A 358 -7.90 -1.24 26.62
CA ASP A 358 -9.12 -2.00 26.48
C ASP A 358 -10.01 -1.39 25.39
N GLU A 359 -11.13 -2.03 25.11
CA GLU A 359 -12.07 -1.63 24.06
C GLU A 359 -12.77 -0.29 24.38
N ASP A 360 -13.13 -0.04 25.64
CA ASP A 360 -13.80 1.20 26.06
C ASP A 360 -12.92 2.42 25.82
N GLN A 361 -11.63 2.34 26.16
CA GLN A 361 -10.65 3.38 25.85
C GLN A 361 -10.43 3.55 24.34
N ALA A 362 -10.51 2.47 23.56
CA ALA A 362 -10.39 2.54 22.11
C ALA A 362 -11.59 3.25 21.47
N GLU A 363 -12.81 3.02 21.99
CA GLU A 363 -14.02 3.72 21.60
C GLU A 363 -13.93 5.21 21.93
N GLN A 364 -13.50 5.55 23.15
CA GLN A 364 -13.28 6.94 23.57
C GLN A 364 -12.27 7.67 22.68
N LEU A 365 -11.17 7.02 22.29
CA LEU A 365 -10.20 7.59 21.36
C LEU A 365 -10.83 7.87 19.99
N ARG A 366 -11.67 6.96 19.50
CA ARG A 366 -12.38 7.11 18.24
C ARG A 366 -13.37 8.28 18.29
N GLU A 367 -14.15 8.40 19.37
CA GLU A 367 -15.11 9.48 19.60
C GLU A 367 -14.43 10.86 19.70
N SER A 368 -13.20 10.92 20.22
CA SER A 368 -12.39 12.15 20.26
C SER A 368 -11.87 12.62 18.88
N ASN A 369 -12.23 11.93 17.79
CA ASN A 369 -11.77 12.17 16.41
C ASN A 369 -10.24 12.01 16.20
N HIS A 370 -9.53 11.40 17.15
CA HIS A 370 -8.10 11.08 17.02
C HIS A 370 -7.89 9.68 16.42
N ILE A 371 -8.30 9.51 15.17
CA ILE A 371 -8.25 8.22 14.48
C ILE A 371 -6.80 7.91 14.03
N PRO A 372 -6.25 6.74 14.40
CA PRO A 372 -4.94 6.31 13.92
C PRO A 372 -4.98 5.95 12.44
N SER A 373 -3.90 6.28 11.74
CA SER A 373 -3.68 5.85 10.35
C SER A 373 -3.16 4.41 10.28
N ARG A 374 -2.34 3.98 11.25
CA ARG A 374 -1.75 2.64 11.31
C ARG A 374 -1.77 2.13 12.74
N VAL A 375 -2.05 0.85 12.89
CA VAL A 375 -2.05 0.16 14.17
C VAL A 375 -1.13 -1.04 14.05
N PHE A 376 -0.19 -1.17 14.97
CA PHE A 376 0.75 -2.29 15.01
C PHE A 376 0.59 -3.06 16.31
N PHE A 377 0.50 -4.38 16.21
CA PHE A 377 0.64 -5.30 17.34
C PHE A 377 2.04 -5.89 17.31
N LEU A 378 2.85 -5.56 18.31
CA LEU A 378 4.15 -6.17 18.53
C LEU A 378 3.96 -7.48 19.27
N ASP A 379 3.98 -8.59 18.55
CA ASP A 379 3.75 -9.92 19.09
C ASP A 379 5.03 -10.47 19.69
N MET A 380 4.99 -10.89 20.95
CA MET A 380 6.16 -11.38 21.67
C MET A 380 5.70 -12.47 22.65
N THR A 381 6.55 -13.47 22.85
CA THR A 381 6.28 -14.54 23.81
C THR A 381 6.52 -14.09 25.27
N ASP A 382 5.81 -14.71 26.21
CA ASP A 382 5.91 -14.38 27.65
C ASP A 382 7.33 -14.63 28.19
N ASP A 383 7.99 -15.70 27.75
CA ASP A 383 9.35 -16.03 28.21
C ASP A 383 10.35 -14.96 27.78
N VAL A 384 10.26 -14.50 26.52
CA VAL A 384 11.10 -13.40 26.01
C VAL A 384 10.77 -12.08 26.73
N ALA A 385 9.50 -11.85 27.07
CA ALA A 385 9.09 -10.68 27.84
C ALA A 385 9.73 -10.65 29.23
N VAL A 386 9.68 -11.77 29.94
CA VAL A 386 10.28 -11.96 31.27
C VAL A 386 11.79 -11.77 31.20
N GLU A 387 12.47 -12.42 30.25
CA GLU A 387 13.93 -12.29 30.07
C GLU A 387 14.32 -10.82 29.85
N ARG A 388 13.66 -10.13 28.91
CA ARG A 388 13.97 -8.73 28.55
C ARG A 388 13.71 -7.75 29.68
N LEU A 389 12.67 -7.97 30.49
CA LEU A 389 12.32 -7.07 31.58
C LEU A 389 13.16 -7.32 32.82
N CYS A 390 13.35 -8.57 33.22
CA CYS A 390 14.12 -8.91 34.42
C CYS A 390 15.60 -8.53 34.32
N LEU A 391 16.16 -8.47 33.10
CA LEU A 391 17.55 -8.09 32.85
C LEU A 391 17.74 -6.59 32.53
N ARG A 392 16.67 -5.80 32.61
CA ARG A 392 16.67 -4.36 32.34
C ARG A 392 17.03 -3.57 33.59
N ALA A 393 17.92 -2.60 33.42
CA ALA A 393 18.23 -1.61 34.44
C ALA A 393 18.24 -0.19 33.87
N ILE A 394 18.12 0.79 34.76
CA ILE A 394 18.18 2.21 34.43
C ILE A 394 19.37 2.82 35.16
N ASP A 395 20.15 3.62 34.44
CA ASP A 395 21.12 4.50 35.06
C ASP A 395 20.40 5.73 35.63
N PRO A 396 20.38 5.95 36.95
CA PRO A 396 19.65 7.06 37.56
C PRO A 396 20.21 8.43 37.21
N VAL A 397 21.48 8.51 36.75
CA VAL A 397 22.13 9.77 36.41
C VAL A 397 21.77 10.22 35.00
N THR A 398 21.88 9.30 34.03
CA THR A 398 21.63 9.60 32.61
C THR A 398 20.19 9.36 32.19
N GLY A 399 19.43 8.56 32.95
CA GLY A 399 18.11 8.08 32.59
C GLY A 399 18.14 7.03 31.46
N GLU A 400 19.31 6.61 31.01
CA GLU A 400 19.44 5.60 29.96
C GLU A 400 19.08 4.20 30.47
N ARG A 401 18.50 3.40 29.57
CA ARG A 401 18.15 2.00 29.83
C ARG A 401 19.27 1.10 29.32
N TYR A 402 19.72 0.20 30.18
CA TYR A 402 20.70 -0.83 29.87
C TYR A 402 20.06 -2.21 30.01
N HIS A 403 20.60 -3.17 29.26
CA HIS A 403 20.19 -4.57 29.31
C HIS A 403 21.44 -5.43 29.41
N SER A 404 21.48 -6.31 30.41
CA SER A 404 22.69 -7.07 30.77
C SER A 404 23.34 -7.81 29.59
N LEU A 405 22.54 -8.32 28.64
CA LEU A 405 23.01 -9.00 27.43
C LEU A 405 23.15 -8.09 26.21
N TYR A 406 22.08 -7.43 25.77
CA TYR A 406 22.04 -6.72 24.48
C TYR A 406 22.59 -5.28 24.49
N ARG A 407 22.66 -4.64 25.66
CA ARG A 407 23.21 -3.30 25.82
C ARG A 407 23.81 -3.17 27.22
N PRO A 408 24.97 -3.83 27.48
CA PRO A 408 25.62 -3.78 28.78
C PRO A 408 26.08 -2.35 29.09
N ALA A 409 26.33 -2.07 30.37
CA ALA A 409 26.87 -0.78 30.77
C ALA A 409 28.23 -0.53 30.10
N PRO A 410 28.51 0.71 29.65
CA PRO A 410 29.74 1.04 28.93
C PRO A 410 30.97 1.06 29.85
N SER A 411 30.80 1.18 31.18
CA SER A 411 31.87 1.19 32.17
C SER A 411 31.43 0.56 33.49
N SER A 412 32.41 0.16 34.32
CA SER A 412 32.17 -0.39 35.66
C SER A 412 31.43 0.59 36.58
N GLU A 413 31.74 1.88 36.48
CA GLU A 413 31.06 2.94 37.25
C GLU A 413 29.56 3.03 36.93
N VAL A 414 29.19 2.89 35.65
CA VAL A 414 27.78 2.87 35.24
C VAL A 414 27.12 1.58 35.73
N GLN A 415 27.81 0.44 35.62
CA GLN A 415 27.31 -0.86 36.05
C GLN A 415 26.95 -0.88 37.55
N GLU A 416 27.79 -0.33 38.41
CA GLU A 416 27.58 -0.32 39.87
C GLU A 416 26.40 0.55 40.31
N ARG A 417 26.06 1.60 39.55
CA ARG A 417 24.95 2.50 39.87
C ARG A 417 23.63 2.14 39.19
N LEU A 418 23.59 1.07 38.40
CA LEU A 418 22.36 0.62 37.73
C LEU A 418 21.29 0.22 38.75
N VAL A 419 20.07 0.72 38.52
CA VAL A 419 18.91 0.41 39.38
C VAL A 419 17.90 -0.44 38.60
N PHE A 420 17.44 -1.51 39.23
CA PHE A 420 16.37 -2.37 38.73
C PHE A 420 15.01 -1.87 39.20
N ASN A 421 14.03 -1.86 38.31
CA ASN A 421 12.67 -1.44 38.66
C ASN A 421 11.97 -2.56 39.44
N PRO A 422 11.34 -2.28 40.61
CA PRO A 422 10.56 -3.29 41.34
C PRO A 422 9.45 -3.96 40.51
N ARG A 423 8.91 -3.25 39.49
CA ARG A 423 7.89 -3.77 38.57
C ARG A 423 8.43 -4.77 37.54
N ASP A 424 9.74 -4.85 37.39
CA ASP A 424 10.42 -5.76 36.45
C ASP A 424 10.77 -7.11 37.10
N ARG A 425 10.30 -7.37 38.33
CA ARG A 425 10.37 -8.70 38.96
C ARG A 425 9.47 -9.68 38.21
N GLU A 426 9.93 -10.91 38.04
CA GLU A 426 9.24 -11.94 37.24
C GLU A 426 7.75 -12.07 37.58
N ALA A 427 7.40 -12.18 38.87
CA ALA A 427 6.00 -12.31 39.30
C ALA A 427 5.13 -11.14 38.81
N GLN A 428 5.63 -9.90 38.92
CA GLN A 428 4.91 -8.70 38.49
C GLN A 428 4.82 -8.59 36.96
N VAL A 429 5.87 -9.03 36.25
CA VAL A 429 5.87 -9.09 34.79
C VAL A 429 4.80 -10.08 34.31
N ARG A 430 4.73 -11.27 34.91
CA ARG A 430 3.70 -12.27 34.59
C ARG A 430 2.29 -11.77 34.89
N ASP A 431 2.09 -11.03 35.97
CA ASP A 431 0.79 -10.41 36.29
C ASP A 431 0.36 -9.42 35.19
N HIS A 432 1.25 -8.51 34.79
CA HIS A 432 0.95 -7.55 33.71
C HIS A 432 0.75 -8.23 32.35
N LEU A 433 1.46 -9.33 32.06
CA LEU A 433 1.24 -10.12 30.85
C LEU A 433 -0.16 -10.73 30.85
N ARG A 434 -0.62 -11.28 31.97
CA ARG A 434 -2.00 -11.82 32.10
C ARG A 434 -3.06 -10.74 31.85
N GLU A 435 -2.89 -9.56 32.42
CA GLU A 435 -3.79 -8.42 32.19
C GLU A 435 -3.81 -8.00 30.71
N TYR A 436 -2.64 -7.93 30.08
CA TYR A 436 -2.53 -7.61 28.66
C TYR A 436 -3.25 -8.63 27.78
N TRP A 437 -3.00 -9.93 27.98
CA TRP A 437 -3.61 -10.99 27.19
C TRP A 437 -5.11 -11.11 27.41
N ALA A 438 -5.64 -10.69 28.55
CA ALA A 438 -7.08 -10.64 28.80
C ALA A 438 -7.79 -9.61 27.90
N GLN A 439 -7.16 -8.47 27.62
CA GLN A 439 -7.72 -7.39 26.78
C GLN A 439 -7.34 -7.49 25.30
N MET A 440 -6.31 -8.27 24.98
CA MET A 440 -5.81 -8.35 23.61
C MET A 440 -6.87 -8.81 22.58
N PRO A 441 -7.70 -9.84 22.83
CA PRO A 441 -8.67 -10.31 21.85
C PRO A 441 -9.75 -9.27 21.50
N THR A 442 -10.17 -8.44 22.45
CA THR A 442 -11.17 -7.38 22.21
C THR A 442 -10.54 -6.25 21.39
N LEU A 443 -9.33 -5.82 21.72
CA LEU A 443 -8.57 -4.82 20.95
C LEU A 443 -8.28 -5.28 19.51
N GLN A 444 -7.94 -6.56 19.29
CA GLN A 444 -7.73 -7.11 17.95
C GLN A 444 -9.01 -7.06 17.10
N ARG A 445 -10.17 -7.33 17.70
CA ARG A 445 -11.47 -7.21 17.01
C ARG A 445 -11.82 -5.76 16.68
N PHE A 446 -11.45 -4.83 17.56
CA PHE A 446 -11.68 -3.41 17.35
C PHE A 446 -10.81 -2.83 16.21
N TYR A 447 -9.58 -3.35 16.05
CA TYR A 447 -8.64 -2.95 14.99
C TYR A 447 -8.34 -4.10 14.02
N PRO A 448 -9.28 -4.48 13.13
CA PRO A 448 -9.12 -5.62 12.23
C PRO A 448 -8.00 -5.43 11.19
N ASP A 449 -7.73 -4.18 10.79
CA ASP A 449 -6.68 -3.83 9.83
C ASP A 449 -5.29 -3.68 10.49
N ALA A 450 -5.16 -4.06 11.76
CA ALA A 450 -3.91 -3.93 12.48
C ALA A 450 -2.83 -4.89 11.95
N ILE A 451 -1.60 -4.42 12.00
CA ILE A 451 -0.45 -5.10 11.45
C ILE A 451 0.29 -5.82 12.58
N HIS A 452 0.40 -7.12 12.45
CA HIS A 452 1.17 -7.97 13.37
C HIS A 452 2.66 -7.98 12.98
N VAL A 453 3.52 -7.75 13.97
CA VAL A 453 4.98 -7.72 13.83
C VAL A 453 5.59 -8.58 14.93
N ASN A 454 6.38 -9.57 14.53
CA ASN A 454 7.13 -10.40 15.47
C ASN A 454 8.21 -9.56 16.17
N ALA A 455 8.02 -9.34 17.46
CA ALA A 455 8.90 -8.57 18.32
C ALA A 455 9.89 -9.42 19.13
N ASP A 456 9.92 -10.75 18.95
CA ASP A 456 10.97 -11.62 19.52
C ASP A 456 12.34 -11.36 18.87
N GLN A 457 12.34 -10.78 17.67
CA GLN A 457 13.54 -10.44 16.90
C GLN A 457 14.32 -9.25 17.50
N ASP A 458 15.50 -8.97 16.93
CA ASP A 458 16.28 -7.82 17.34
C ASP A 458 15.56 -6.50 17.04
N PRO A 459 15.81 -5.42 17.81
CA PRO A 459 15.08 -4.17 17.65
C PRO A 459 15.17 -3.52 16.26
N HIS A 460 16.25 -3.74 15.51
CA HIS A 460 16.42 -3.15 14.18
C HIS A 460 15.56 -3.88 13.15
N THR A 461 15.52 -5.21 13.16
CA THR A 461 14.66 -5.98 12.26
C THR A 461 13.16 -5.71 12.53
N VAL A 462 12.80 -5.53 13.81
CA VAL A 462 11.44 -5.09 14.17
C VAL A 462 11.13 -3.71 13.59
N PHE A 463 12.08 -2.77 13.67
CA PHE A 463 11.92 -1.42 13.13
C PHE A 463 11.76 -1.41 11.60
N GLU A 464 12.59 -2.18 10.89
CA GLU A 464 12.49 -2.33 9.43
C GLU A 464 11.12 -2.92 9.02
N SER A 465 10.63 -3.90 9.79
CA SER A 465 9.30 -4.49 9.57
C SER A 465 8.19 -3.45 9.72
N ILE A 466 8.23 -2.64 10.78
CA ILE A 466 7.27 -1.53 11.00
C ILE A 466 7.36 -0.52 9.86
N GLU A 467 8.57 -0.07 9.51
CA GLU A 467 8.81 0.90 8.45
C GLU A 467 8.28 0.44 7.09
N SER A 468 8.52 -0.83 6.73
CA SER A 468 8.07 -1.39 5.45
C SER A 468 6.56 -1.28 5.26
N ARG A 469 5.80 -1.36 6.37
CA ARG A 469 4.33 -1.32 6.37
C ARG A 469 3.75 0.03 6.84
N LEU A 470 4.61 0.98 7.22
CA LEU A 470 4.19 2.32 7.62
C LEU A 470 3.69 3.15 6.42
N VAL A 471 4.39 3.03 5.28
CA VAL A 471 4.25 3.94 4.12
C VAL A 471 3.23 3.43 3.08
N GLY A 472 2.99 2.13 2.99
CA GLY A 472 2.03 1.56 2.03
C GLY A 472 0.59 1.87 2.45
N ARG A 473 -0.31 2.26 1.53
CA ARG A 473 -1.74 2.44 1.83
C ARG A 473 -2.37 1.13 2.29
N LEU A 474 -3.34 1.20 3.22
CA LEU A 474 -4.15 0.02 3.56
C LEU A 474 -4.87 -0.46 2.28
N PRO A 475 -4.92 -1.78 2.03
CA PRO A 475 -5.71 -2.33 0.94
C PRO A 475 -7.16 -1.87 1.09
N LYS A 476 -7.83 -1.54 -0.01
CA LYS A 476 -9.29 -1.46 0.03
C LYS A 476 -9.79 -2.88 0.27
N THR A 477 -10.61 -3.07 1.31
CA THR A 477 -11.53 -4.20 1.34
C THR A 477 -12.27 -4.14 0.01
N LEU A 478 -12.11 -5.17 -0.84
CA LEU A 478 -12.97 -5.34 -1.99
C LEU A 478 -14.38 -5.29 -1.43
N MET A 479 -15.14 -4.23 -1.74
CA MET A 479 -16.57 -4.26 -1.45
C MET A 479 -17.06 -5.58 -2.04
N ASP A 480 -17.73 -6.40 -1.22
CA ASP A 480 -18.33 -7.65 -1.66
C ASP A 480 -19.02 -7.37 -2.99
N VAL A 481 -18.42 -7.86 -4.08
CA VAL A 481 -19.04 -7.81 -5.38
C VAL A 481 -20.32 -8.58 -5.18
N PRO A 482 -21.52 -7.96 -5.32
CA PRO A 482 -22.74 -8.73 -5.22
C PRO A 482 -22.61 -9.82 -6.26
N ALA A 483 -22.60 -11.07 -5.79
CA ALA A 483 -22.56 -12.23 -6.65
C ALA A 483 -23.62 -12.00 -7.72
N VAL A 484 -23.17 -11.91 -8.98
CA VAL A 484 -24.09 -11.93 -10.11
C VAL A 484 -24.89 -13.20 -9.93
N LYS A 485 -26.12 -13.07 -9.45
CA LYS A 485 -27.04 -14.20 -9.33
C LYS A 485 -27.24 -14.70 -10.75
N SER A 486 -26.59 -15.81 -11.07
CA SER A 486 -26.89 -16.59 -12.25
C SER A 486 -28.24 -17.27 -12.02
N THR A 487 -29.31 -16.62 -12.47
CA THR A 487 -30.56 -17.22 -12.98
C THR A 487 -31.42 -16.13 -13.57
#